data_AF-A0A2N1NFK0-F1
#
_entry.id   AF-A0A2N1NFK0-F1
#
_cell.length_a   1.000
_cell.length_b   1.000
_cell.length_c   1.000
_cell.angle_alpha   90.00
_cell.angle_beta   90.00
_cell.angle_gamma   90.00
#
_symmetry.space_group_name_H-M   'P 1'
#
loop_
_entity.id
_entity.type
_entity.pdbx_description
1 polymer ?
#
loop_
_entity_poly.entity_id
_entity_poly.type
_entity_poly.pdbx_seq_one_letter_code
_entity_poly.pdbx_strand_id
1 'polypeptide(L)'
;MIFNNCQYLESIEVWCGNDYLEEKKLFDIIVKYSPENFFELKIYYVIFTKSEISKEGLEDFFINWSNRAKPKPLSMIIFFHDSNTYNENMKIIEKYKSLGVIKKFKIIM
;
A
#
# COMPACT_ATOMS: atom_id res chain seq x y z
N MET A 1 -2.09 -18.24 -5.74
CA MET A 1 -2.14 -16.85 -5.24
C MET A 1 -2.08 -16.89 -3.72
N ILE A 2 -1.07 -16.27 -3.10
CA ILE A 2 -0.78 -16.44 -1.66
C ILE A 2 -1.97 -16.05 -0.76
N PHE A 3 -2.72 -15.02 -1.15
CA PHE A 3 -3.86 -14.54 -0.38
C PHE A 3 -5.04 -15.51 -0.30
N ASN A 4 -5.21 -16.42 -1.26
CA ASN A 4 -6.30 -17.40 -1.24
C ASN A 4 -6.07 -18.51 -0.21
N ASN A 5 -4.81 -18.78 0.14
CA ASN A 5 -4.43 -19.90 1.01
C ASN A 5 -3.98 -19.43 2.41
N CYS A 6 -3.77 -18.12 2.60
CA CYS A 6 -3.30 -17.54 3.85
C CYS A 6 -4.40 -16.69 4.50
N GLN A 7 -5.52 -17.29 4.90
CA GLN A 7 -6.70 -16.57 5.46
C GLN A 7 -6.43 -15.78 6.76
N TYR A 8 -5.34 -16.10 7.47
CA TYR A 8 -4.90 -15.40 8.68
C TYR A 8 -3.76 -14.41 8.41
N LEU A 9 -3.40 -14.16 7.15
CA LEU A 9 -2.34 -13.22 6.82
C LEU A 9 -2.75 -11.81 7.25
N GLU A 10 -1.94 -11.22 8.13
CA GLU A 10 -2.16 -9.87 8.65
C GLU A 10 -1.29 -8.83 7.94
N SER A 11 -0.10 -9.24 7.52
CA SER A 11 0.93 -8.36 6.97
C SER A 11 1.66 -9.03 5.80
N ILE A 12 2.12 -8.23 4.83
CA ILE A 12 2.99 -8.69 3.75
C ILE A 12 4.02 -7.60 3.44
N GLU A 13 5.20 -8.05 3.04
CA GLU A 13 6.25 -7.20 2.54
C GLU A 13 6.54 -7.55 1.08
N VAL A 14 6.58 -6.54 0.22
CA VAL A 14 6.70 -6.71 -1.23
C VAL A 14 7.73 -5.75 -1.80
N TRP A 15 8.60 -6.27 -2.66
CA TRP A 15 9.57 -5.49 -3.41
C TRP A 15 8.90 -4.92 -4.66
N CYS A 16 9.07 -3.62 -4.89
CA CYS A 16 8.29 -2.87 -5.85
C CYS A 16 9.17 -1.99 -6.75
N GLY A 17 8.77 -1.86 -8.02
CA GLY A 17 9.41 -1.01 -9.02
C GLY A 17 10.52 -1.69 -9.85
N ASN A 18 10.96 -1.04 -10.94
CA ASN A 18 11.89 -1.58 -11.95
C ASN A 18 11.50 -3.00 -12.40
N ASP A 19 12.37 -3.99 -12.14
CA ASP A 19 12.20 -5.40 -12.51
C ASP A 19 11.31 -6.21 -11.54
N TYR A 20 10.75 -5.55 -10.52
CA TYR A 20 9.87 -6.17 -9.52
C TYR A 20 8.39 -5.90 -9.84
N LEU A 21 7.52 -6.06 -8.83
CA LEU A 21 6.09 -5.85 -9.02
C LEU A 21 5.79 -4.35 -9.23
N GLU A 22 5.00 -4.05 -10.25
CA GLU A 22 4.49 -2.70 -10.52
C GLU A 22 3.56 -2.25 -9.37
N GLU A 23 3.74 -1.03 -8.86
CA GLU A 23 3.01 -0.50 -7.70
C GLU A 23 1.48 -0.54 -7.88
N LYS A 24 1.00 -0.14 -9.06
CA LYS A 24 -0.44 -0.18 -9.38
C LYS A 24 -1.00 -1.60 -9.31
N LYS A 25 -0.28 -2.57 -9.91
CA LYS A 25 -0.68 -3.98 -9.88
C LYS A 25 -0.66 -4.53 -8.45
N LEU A 26 0.31 -4.13 -7.62
CA LEU A 26 0.34 -4.49 -6.21
C LEU A 26 -0.93 -4.02 -5.50
N PHE A 27 -1.32 -2.76 -5.66
CA PHE A 27 -2.53 -2.20 -5.05
C PHE A 27 -3.81 -2.92 -5.50
N ASP A 28 -3.94 -3.20 -6.79
CA ASP A 28 -5.08 -3.97 -7.33
C ASP A 28 -5.17 -5.37 -6.71
N ILE A 29 -4.03 -6.06 -6.59
CA ILE A 29 -3.98 -7.39 -5.98
C ILE A 29 -4.36 -7.30 -4.49
N ILE A 30 -3.82 -6.32 -3.77
CA ILE A 30 -4.06 -6.14 -2.33
C ILE A 30 -5.54 -5.89 -2.06
N VAL A 31 -6.17 -4.98 -2.79
CA VAL A 31 -7.60 -4.68 -2.62
C VAL A 31 -8.46 -5.92 -2.91
N LYS A 32 -8.17 -6.59 -4.02
CA LYS A 32 -9.06 -7.63 -4.55
C LYS A 32 -8.93 -8.96 -3.83
N TYR A 33 -7.72 -9.32 -3.41
CA TYR A 33 -7.43 -10.68 -2.99
C TYR A 33 -7.04 -10.81 -1.53
N SER A 34 -6.66 -9.73 -0.84
CA SER A 34 -6.22 -9.84 0.56
C SER A 34 -7.31 -10.41 1.47
N PRO A 35 -6.94 -11.30 2.41
CA PRO A 35 -7.89 -11.87 3.34
C PRO A 35 -8.42 -10.82 4.31
N GLU A 36 -9.56 -11.08 4.95
CA GLU A 36 -10.20 -10.15 5.90
C GLU A 36 -9.28 -9.73 7.06
N ASN A 37 -8.34 -10.60 7.43
CA ASN A 37 -7.41 -10.32 8.51
C ASN A 37 -6.29 -9.35 8.13
N PHE A 38 -6.05 -9.15 6.83
CA PHE A 38 -4.96 -8.34 6.32
C PHE A 38 -5.17 -6.85 6.60
N PHE A 39 -4.18 -6.23 7.22
CA PHE A 39 -4.21 -4.80 7.57
C PHE A 39 -2.86 -4.09 7.43
N GLU A 40 -1.74 -4.78 7.16
CA GLU A 40 -0.43 -4.14 7.03
C GLU A 40 0.25 -4.45 5.68
N LEU A 41 0.57 -3.41 4.93
CA LEU A 41 1.33 -3.50 3.68
C LEU A 41 2.68 -2.80 3.87
N LYS A 42 3.76 -3.55 3.63
CA LYS A 42 5.13 -3.05 3.58
C LYS A 42 5.62 -3.07 2.14
N ILE A 43 6.12 -1.95 1.66
CA ILE A 43 6.60 -1.79 0.29
C ILE A 43 8.07 -1.44 0.36
N TYR A 44 8.92 -2.22 -0.32
CA TYR A 44 10.33 -1.96 -0.46
C TYR A 44 10.63 -1.48 -1.87
N TYR A 45 11.00 -0.21 -2.02
CA TYR A 45 11.45 0.36 -3.29
C TYR A 45 12.94 0.11 -3.48
N VAL A 46 13.27 -0.53 -4.60
CA VAL A 46 14.68 -0.81 -4.94
C VAL A 46 15.43 0.45 -5.38
N ILE A 47 16.76 0.36 -5.42
CA ILE A 47 17.69 1.46 -5.73
C ILE A 47 17.28 2.17 -7.03
N PHE A 48 17.36 3.50 -7.04
CA PHE A 48 16.98 4.37 -8.14
C PHE A 48 15.52 4.32 -8.59
N THR A 49 14.63 3.71 -7.79
CA THR A 49 13.19 3.63 -8.13
C THR A 49 12.38 4.68 -7.40
N LYS A 50 11.44 5.29 -8.11
CA LYS A 50 10.43 6.19 -7.55
C LYS A 50 9.09 5.49 -7.57
N SER A 51 8.22 5.87 -6.65
CA SER A 51 6.81 5.53 -6.77
C SER A 51 6.25 6.20 -8.02
N GLU A 52 5.55 5.42 -8.83
CA GLU A 52 4.92 5.88 -10.07
C GLU A 52 3.40 6.02 -9.91
N ILE A 53 2.85 5.69 -8.73
CA ILE A 53 1.41 5.86 -8.49
C ILE A 53 1.04 7.34 -8.53
N SER A 54 0.10 7.65 -9.40
CA SER A 54 -0.52 8.97 -9.43
C SER A 54 -1.36 9.20 -8.18
N LYS A 55 -1.68 10.46 -7.93
CA LYS A 55 -2.61 10.88 -6.88
C LYS A 55 -3.95 10.16 -6.99
N GLU A 56 -4.49 10.12 -8.20
CA GLU A 56 -5.76 9.47 -8.53
C GLU A 56 -5.66 7.96 -8.28
N GLY A 57 -4.59 7.31 -8.73
CA GLY A 57 -4.40 5.87 -8.50
C GLY A 57 -4.28 5.51 -7.01
N LEU A 58 -3.62 6.36 -6.22
CA LEU A 58 -3.51 6.15 -4.77
C LEU A 58 -4.85 6.41 -4.05
N GLU A 59 -5.59 7.43 -4.49
CA GLU A 59 -6.93 7.71 -3.99
C GLU A 59 -7.90 6.55 -4.30
N ASP A 60 -7.89 6.05 -5.54
CA ASP A 60 -8.67 4.89 -5.96
C ASP A 60 -8.35 3.65 -5.11
N PHE A 61 -7.06 3.43 -4.80
CA PHE A 61 -6.66 2.36 -3.89
C PHE A 61 -7.31 2.49 -2.51
N PHE A 62 -7.28 3.67 -1.89
CA PHE A 62 -7.86 3.87 -0.57
C PHE A 62 -9.38 3.78 -0.56
N ILE A 63 -10.06 4.29 -1.59
CA ILE A 63 -11.51 4.11 -1.77
C ILE A 63 -11.86 2.62 -1.81
N ASN A 64 -11.16 1.87 -2.67
CA ASN A 64 -11.43 0.45 -2.81
C ASN A 64 -11.06 -0.35 -1.55
N TRP A 65 -10.00 0.05 -0.84
CA TRP A 65 -9.65 -0.54 0.46
C TRP A 65 -10.76 -0.34 1.49
N SER A 66 -11.36 0.86 1.55
CA SER A 66 -12.45 1.18 2.46
C SER A 66 -13.75 0.44 2.15
N ASN A 67 -13.95 0.03 0.89
CA ASN A 67 -15.13 -0.70 0.42
C ASN A 67 -15.05 -2.23 0.62
N ARG A 68 -14.00 -2.75 1.27
CA ARG A 68 -13.89 -4.19 1.57
C ARG A 68 -14.96 -4.63 2.56
N ALA A 69 -15.39 -5.88 2.49
CA ALA A 69 -16.49 -6.43 3.31
C ALA A 69 -16.29 -6.29 4.83
N LYS A 70 -15.04 -6.36 5.31
CA LYS A 70 -14.66 -6.12 6.71
C LYS A 70 -13.46 -5.16 6.73
N PRO A 71 -13.70 -3.83 6.71
CA PRO A 71 -12.61 -2.87 6.58
C PRO A 71 -11.81 -2.81 7.88
N LYS A 72 -10.55 -3.22 7.82
CA LYS A 72 -9.55 -2.89 8.84
C LYS A 72 -8.78 -1.65 8.40
N PRO A 73 -8.52 -0.68 9.30
CA PRO A 73 -7.65 0.44 8.99
C PRO A 73 -6.26 -0.04 8.54
N LEU A 74 -5.81 0.47 7.38
CA LEU A 74 -4.54 0.08 6.77
C LEU A 74 -3.35 0.65 7.55
N SER A 75 -2.32 -0.17 7.73
CA SER A 75 -0.97 0.25 8.09
C SER A 75 -0.09 0.11 6.86
N MET A 76 0.39 1.23 6.31
CA MET A 76 1.27 1.25 5.16
C MET A 76 2.66 1.72 5.59
N ILE A 77 3.69 0.94 5.25
CA ILE A 77 5.09 1.28 5.55
C ILE A 77 5.86 1.19 4.23
N ILE A 78 6.53 2.27 3.88
CA ILE A 78 7.33 2.35 2.66
C ILE A 78 8.80 2.45 3.07
N PHE A 79 9.61 1.57 2.52
CA PHE A 79 11.07 1.56 2.64
C PHE A 79 11.65 2.04 1.32
N PHE A 80 12.50 3.07 1.36
CA PHE A 80 13.30 3.47 0.22
C PHE A 80 14.76 3.15 0.46
N HIS A 81 15.45 2.66 -0.55
CA HIS A 81 16.90 2.57 -0.51
C HIS A 81 17.59 3.94 -0.66
N ASP A 82 16.97 4.86 -1.42
CA ASP A 82 17.54 6.19 -1.71
C ASP A 82 16.56 7.31 -1.32
N SER A 83 17.02 8.57 -1.30
CA SER A 83 16.25 9.75 -0.87
C SER A 83 15.12 10.19 -1.84
N ASN A 84 14.45 9.24 -2.49
CA ASN A 84 13.35 9.53 -3.40
C ASN A 84 12.11 9.98 -2.62
N THR A 85 11.58 11.13 -3.02
CA THR A 85 10.49 11.82 -2.31
C THR A 85 9.13 11.26 -2.70
N TYR A 86 8.51 10.46 -1.81
CA TYR A 86 7.07 10.16 -1.82
C TYR A 86 6.23 11.38 -1.36
N ASN A 87 6.63 12.60 -1.70
CA ASN A 87 6.12 13.81 -1.05
C ASN A 87 4.82 14.30 -1.71
N GLU A 88 4.63 14.04 -3.00
CA GLU A 88 3.48 14.53 -3.76
C GLU A 88 2.14 13.95 -3.30
N ASN A 89 2.17 12.73 -2.75
CA ASN A 89 1.00 11.96 -2.34
C ASN A 89 0.62 12.15 -0.86
N MET A 90 1.41 12.91 -0.08
CA MET A 90 1.18 13.10 1.36
C MET A 90 -0.19 13.72 1.68
N LYS A 91 -0.69 14.64 0.84
CA LYS A 91 -2.02 15.25 1.04
C LYS A 91 -3.15 14.20 1.02
N ILE A 92 -3.03 13.20 0.14
CA ILE A 92 -4.02 12.12 0.04
C ILE A 92 -3.90 11.21 1.25
N ILE A 93 -2.68 10.86 1.66
CA ILE A 93 -2.46 10.05 2.87
C ILE A 93 -3.08 10.71 4.10
N GLU A 94 -2.86 12.01 4.30
CA GLU A 94 -3.44 12.71 5.45
C GLU A 94 -4.97 12.79 5.39
N LYS A 95 -5.56 12.96 4.19
CA LYS A 95 -7.01 12.85 4.00
C LYS A 95 -7.53 11.47 4.44
N TYR A 96 -6.91 10.38 4.00
CA TYR A 96 -7.39 9.04 4.33
C TYR A 96 -7.05 8.57 5.76
N LYS A 97 -6.06 9.20 6.41
CA LYS A 97 -5.87 9.09 7.86
C LYS A 97 -7.01 9.74 8.63
N SER A 98 -7.44 10.96 8.27
CA SER A 98 -8.54 11.65 8.97
C SER A 98 -9.89 10.94 8.80
N LEU A 99 -10.08 10.24 7.68
CA LEU A 99 -11.23 9.37 7.42
C LEU A 99 -11.15 8.00 8.13
N GLY A 100 -10.07 7.70 8.84
CA GLY A 100 -9.88 6.42 9.56
C GLY A 100 -9.54 5.23 8.67
N VAL A 101 -9.35 5.44 7.37
CA VAL A 101 -8.98 4.39 6.41
C VAL A 101 -7.53 3.94 6.63
N ILE A 102 -6.65 4.89 6.98
CA ILE A 102 -5.24 4.64 7.31
C ILE A 102 -5.05 4.82 8.81
N LYS A 103 -4.58 3.77 9.49
CA LYS A 103 -4.17 3.81 10.90
C LYS A 103 -2.73 4.25 11.07
N LYS A 104 -1.85 3.84 10.15
CA LYS A 104 -0.41 4.12 10.23
C LYS A 104 0.15 4.31 8.83
N PHE A 105 0.93 5.36 8.66
CA PHE A 105 1.76 5.56 7.48
C PHE A 105 3.17 5.90 7.93
N LYS A 106 4.18 5.22 7.40
CA LYS A 106 5.58 5.51 7.70
C LYS A 106 6.42 5.40 6.43
N ILE A 107 7.38 6.30 6.28
CA ILE A 107 8.47 6.20 5.32
C ILE A 107 9.74 5.94 6.11
N ILE A 108 10.49 4.92 5.71
CA ILE A 108 11.78 4.53 6.27
C ILE A 108 12.81 4.63 5.13
N MET A 109 13.96 5.18 5.46
CA MET A 109 15.13 5.32 4.59
C MET A 109 16.25 4.45 5.14
#